data_AF-A0A8T4DWT7-F1
#
_entry.id   AF-A0A8T4DWT7-F1
#
_cell.length_a   1.000
_cell.length_b   1.000
_cell.length_c   1.000
_cell.angle_alpha   90.00
_cell.angle_beta   90.00
_cell.angle_gamma   90.00
#
_symmetry.space_group_name_H-M   'P 1'
#
loop_
_entity.id
_entity.type
_entity.pdbx_description
1 polymer ?
#
loop_
_entity_poly.entity_id
_entity_poly.type
_entity_poly.pdbx_seq_one_letter_code
_entity_poly.pdbx_strand_id
1 'polypeptide(L)'
;MKANRKFIEADERAVSAVIGVILMVAITVAIAATVYVYVSGMIGGTKTQTPNVASTTDSTTDRITVATADANILWRDVQVTLDKTGASFRVYYANSTAICATNTTSTAGTAEISAGDYILLSTYTGNVKATLKYIPTNSLLGSWTVNV
;
A
#
# COMPACT_ATOMS: atom_id res chain seq x y z
N MET A 1 -59.07 5.42 54.97
CA MET A 1 -57.78 4.97 54.38
C MET A 1 -57.61 5.64 53.00
N LYS A 2 -56.82 6.71 52.89
CA LYS A 2 -56.67 7.49 51.63
C LYS A 2 -55.25 8.02 51.37
N ALA A 3 -54.23 7.50 52.08
CA ALA A 3 -52.86 8.01 52.04
C ALA A 3 -51.96 7.37 50.96
N ASN A 4 -52.29 6.18 50.44
CA ASN A 4 -51.37 5.41 49.59
C ASN A 4 -51.41 5.75 48.09
N ARG A 5 -52.36 6.56 47.61
CA ARG A 5 -52.47 6.90 46.18
C ARG A 5 -51.47 7.96 45.72
N LYS A 6 -51.09 8.89 46.61
CA LYS A 6 -50.19 10.01 46.28
C LYS A 6 -48.73 9.55 46.06
N PHE A 7 -48.33 8.42 46.65
CA PHE A 7 -47.00 7.83 46.45
C PHE A 7 -46.88 7.14 45.08
N ILE A 8 -47.93 6.45 44.62
CA ILE A 8 -47.95 5.75 43.33
C ILE A 8 -47.85 6.74 42.14
N GLU A 9 -48.57 7.87 42.19
CA GLU A 9 -48.51 8.90 41.13
C GLU A 9 -47.17 9.65 41.08
N ALA A 10 -46.44 9.71 42.20
CA ALA A 10 -45.09 10.29 42.24
C ALA A 10 -44.06 9.34 41.64
N ASP A 11 -44.19 8.03 41.89
CA ASP A 11 -43.32 6.99 41.34
C ASP A 11 -43.48 6.86 39.81
N GLU A 12 -44.70 6.91 39.27
CA GLU A 12 -44.92 6.87 37.80
C GLU A 12 -44.26 8.03 37.05
N ARG A 13 -44.25 9.24 37.65
CA ARG A 13 -43.57 10.41 37.05
C ARG A 13 -42.05 10.30 37.13
N ALA A 14 -41.51 9.67 38.17
CA ALA A 14 -40.08 9.44 38.32
C ALA A 14 -39.55 8.39 37.31
N VAL A 15 -40.36 7.37 37.00
CA VAL A 15 -40.01 6.31 36.02
C VAL A 15 -39.87 6.86 34.60
N SER A 16 -40.62 7.90 34.22
CA SER A 16 -40.50 8.57 32.90
C SER A 16 -39.16 9.29 32.71
N ALA A 17 -38.66 9.97 33.75
CA ALA A 17 -37.37 10.67 33.69
C ALA A 17 -36.20 9.69 33.49
N VAL A 18 -36.22 8.55 34.20
CA VAL A 18 -35.17 7.53 34.11
C VAL A 18 -35.16 6.84 32.75
N ILE A 19 -36.34 6.51 32.20
CA ILE A 19 -36.43 5.85 30.89
C ILE A 19 -35.87 6.76 29.78
N GLY A 20 -36.16 8.07 29.84
CA GLY A 20 -35.59 9.04 28.88
C GLY A 20 -34.07 9.07 28.89
N VAL A 21 -33.46 9.02 30.07
CA VAL A 21 -31.99 8.98 30.22
C VAL A 21 -31.42 7.67 29.69
N ILE A 22 -32.05 6.53 29.99
CA ILE A 22 -31.59 5.23 29.49
C ILE A 22 -31.61 5.19 27.95
N LEU A 23 -32.69 5.70 27.33
CA LEU A 23 -32.82 5.74 25.87
C LEU A 23 -31.78 6.67 25.22
N MET A 24 -31.52 7.84 25.82
CA MET A 24 -30.51 8.78 25.31
C MET A 24 -29.10 8.20 25.41
N VAL A 25 -28.77 7.57 26.54
CA VAL A 25 -27.46 6.94 26.75
C VAL A 25 -27.29 5.73 25.82
N ALA A 26 -28.33 4.92 25.62
CA ALA A 26 -28.26 3.75 24.75
C ALA A 26 -27.90 4.13 23.30
N ILE A 27 -28.55 5.16 22.75
CA ILE A 27 -28.32 5.58 21.37
C ILE A 27 -26.93 6.22 21.21
N THR A 28 -26.53 7.07 22.16
CA THR A 28 -25.22 7.74 22.10
C THR A 28 -24.05 6.75 22.22
N VAL A 29 -24.16 5.73 23.08
CA VAL A 29 -23.14 4.67 23.20
C VAL A 29 -23.04 3.85 21.92
N ALA A 30 -24.16 3.51 21.29
CA ALA A 30 -24.16 2.79 20.01
C ALA A 30 -23.51 3.60 18.88
N ILE A 31 -23.84 4.90 18.77
CA ILE A 31 -23.24 5.79 17.77
C ILE A 31 -21.74 5.97 18.06
N ALA A 32 -21.34 6.21 19.31
CA ALA A 32 -19.94 6.35 19.67
C ALA A 32 -19.10 5.10 19.32
N ALA A 33 -19.63 3.91 19.63
CA ALA A 33 -18.94 2.64 19.33
C ALA A 33 -18.79 2.40 17.82
N THR A 34 -19.84 2.64 17.04
CA THR A 34 -19.82 2.47 15.58
C THR A 34 -18.90 3.48 14.89
N VAL A 35 -18.91 4.74 15.32
CA VAL A 35 -17.96 5.76 14.83
C VAL A 35 -16.53 5.38 15.20
N TYR A 36 -16.29 4.87 16.42
CA TYR A 36 -14.96 4.42 16.83
C TYR A 36 -14.44 3.28 15.93
N VAL A 37 -15.26 2.27 15.63
CA VAL A 37 -14.88 1.17 14.74
C VAL A 37 -14.64 1.67 13.31
N TYR A 38 -15.48 2.57 12.80
CA TYR A 38 -15.34 3.15 11.47
C TYR A 38 -14.05 3.98 11.34
N VAL A 39 -13.79 4.88 12.31
CA VAL A 39 -12.59 5.72 12.34
C VAL A 39 -11.34 4.87 12.58
N SER A 40 -11.40 3.87 13.45
CA SER A 40 -10.28 2.95 13.68
C SER A 40 -9.95 2.12 12.43
N GLY A 41 -10.96 1.66 11.70
CA GLY A 41 -10.76 0.99 10.41
C GLY A 41 -10.18 1.90 9.33
N MET A 42 -10.50 3.20 9.37
CA MET A 42 -9.95 4.20 8.45
C MET A 42 -8.52 4.64 8.80
N ILE A 43 -8.19 4.73 10.09
CA ILE A 43 -6.86 5.10 10.59
C ILE A 43 -5.89 3.90 10.55
N GLY A 44 -6.40 2.67 10.71
CA GLY A 44 -5.59 1.45 10.79
C GLY A 44 -5.05 0.92 9.46
N GLY A 45 -5.44 1.52 8.33
CA GLY A 45 -4.81 1.25 7.05
C GLY A 45 -3.80 2.34 6.74
N THR A 46 -2.50 2.10 6.94
CA THR A 46 -1.51 2.81 6.14
C THR A 46 -1.90 2.54 4.69
N LYS A 47 -2.57 3.51 4.05
CA LYS A 47 -2.78 3.48 2.61
C LYS A 47 -1.39 3.64 2.03
N THR A 48 -0.70 2.54 1.83
CA THR A 48 0.54 2.53 1.08
C THR A 48 0.14 3.05 -0.30
N GLN A 49 0.52 4.28 -0.59
CA GLN A 49 0.28 4.87 -1.89
C GLN A 49 1.13 4.09 -2.89
N THR A 50 0.55 3.74 -4.03
CA THR A 50 1.34 3.18 -5.12
C THR A 50 2.29 4.26 -5.62
N PRO A 51 3.61 4.06 -5.54
CA PRO A 51 4.56 5.06 -5.96
C PRO A 51 4.56 5.23 -7.47
N ASN A 52 4.92 6.42 -7.92
CA ASN A 52 5.19 6.69 -9.32
C ASN A 52 6.67 6.42 -9.63
N VAL A 53 6.93 5.61 -10.66
CA VAL A 53 8.26 5.34 -11.19
C VAL A 53 8.22 5.47 -12.71
N ALA A 54 8.92 6.47 -13.24
CA ALA A 54 9.11 6.64 -14.67
C ALA A 54 10.48 6.07 -15.07
N SER A 55 10.51 5.24 -16.10
CA SER A 55 11.74 4.66 -16.64
C SER A 55 11.81 4.81 -18.16
N THR A 56 13.02 4.92 -18.68
CA THR A 56 13.34 4.99 -20.11
C THR A 56 14.09 3.73 -20.54
N THR A 57 13.78 3.23 -21.73
CA THR A 57 14.45 2.07 -22.32
C THR A 57 15.59 2.49 -23.23
N ASP A 58 16.71 1.80 -23.15
CA ASP A 58 17.82 1.91 -24.09
C ASP A 58 18.18 0.52 -24.64
N SER A 59 17.84 0.28 -25.90
CA SER A 59 18.14 -0.95 -26.63
C SER A 59 19.58 -1.02 -27.17
N THR A 60 20.38 0.02 -27.00
CA THR A 60 21.81 0.00 -27.38
C THR A 60 22.65 -0.63 -26.27
N THR A 61 22.19 -0.47 -25.03
CA THR A 61 22.90 -0.90 -23.82
C THR A 61 22.12 -1.96 -23.03
N ASP A 62 21.00 -2.42 -23.55
CA ASP A 62 20.08 -3.43 -22.99
C ASP A 62 19.52 -3.05 -21.61
N ARG A 63 19.23 -1.75 -21.42
CA ARG A 63 18.90 -1.18 -20.10
C ARG A 63 17.52 -0.56 -20.04
N ILE A 64 16.94 -0.63 -18.84
CA ILE A 64 15.81 0.20 -18.41
C ILE A 64 16.34 1.10 -17.31
N THR A 65 16.48 2.39 -17.59
CA THR A 65 16.99 3.38 -16.63
C THR A 65 15.84 4.10 -15.97
N VAL A 66 15.88 4.22 -14.65
CA VAL A 66 14.93 4.99 -13.86
C VAL A 66 15.17 6.48 -14.10
N ALA A 67 14.18 7.16 -14.67
CA ALA A 67 14.23 8.60 -14.90
C ALA A 67 13.83 9.38 -13.65
N THR A 68 12.73 8.98 -13.01
CA THR A 68 12.21 9.59 -11.78
C THR A 68 11.51 8.54 -10.92
N ALA A 69 11.62 8.64 -9.61
CA ALA A 69 10.89 7.81 -8.65
C ALA A 69 10.49 8.65 -7.43
N ASP A 70 9.37 8.29 -6.79
CA ASP A 70 9.00 8.84 -5.49
C ASP A 70 10.03 8.45 -4.41
N ALA A 71 10.19 9.30 -3.40
CA ALA A 71 11.14 9.08 -2.31
C ALA A 71 10.71 7.91 -1.39
N ASN A 72 11.69 7.27 -0.74
CA ASN A 72 11.51 6.18 0.23
C ASN A 72 10.94 4.87 -0.35
N ILE A 73 11.12 4.63 -1.64
CA ILE A 73 10.74 3.35 -2.27
C ILE A 73 11.96 2.48 -2.38
N LEU A 74 11.88 1.27 -1.83
CA LEU A 74 12.99 0.32 -1.83
C LEU A 74 12.92 -0.61 -3.05
N TRP A 75 14.07 -0.92 -3.63
CA TRP A 75 14.17 -1.91 -4.70
C TRP A 75 13.65 -3.29 -4.29
N ARG A 76 13.79 -3.66 -3.01
CA ARG A 76 13.27 -4.91 -2.44
C ARG A 76 11.75 -5.04 -2.55
N ASP A 77 11.04 -3.93 -2.55
CA ASP A 77 9.57 -3.89 -2.61
C ASP A 77 9.04 -3.87 -4.05
N VAL A 78 9.93 -3.89 -5.05
CA VAL A 78 9.59 -3.96 -6.47
C VAL A 78 9.91 -5.34 -7.01
N GLN A 79 8.90 -6.03 -7.55
CA GLN A 79 9.08 -7.27 -8.29
C GLN A 79 9.26 -6.97 -9.78
N VAL A 80 10.30 -7.53 -10.38
CA VAL A 80 10.54 -7.46 -11.84
C VAL A 80 10.25 -8.83 -12.44
N THR A 81 9.41 -8.85 -13.48
CA THR A 81 9.06 -10.07 -14.24
C THR A 81 9.35 -9.85 -15.71
N LEU A 82 10.02 -10.80 -16.36
CA LEU A 82 10.30 -10.80 -17.79
C LEU A 82 9.32 -11.74 -18.53
N ASP A 83 8.93 -11.40 -19.75
CA ASP A 83 8.01 -12.22 -20.55
C ASP A 83 8.69 -13.42 -21.24
N LYS A 84 10.01 -13.36 -21.45
CA LYS A 84 10.78 -14.42 -22.12
C LYS A 84 11.45 -15.36 -21.13
N THR A 85 11.17 -16.65 -21.28
CA THR A 85 11.91 -17.72 -20.59
C THR A 85 13.38 -17.73 -21.04
N GLY A 86 14.31 -17.63 -20.10
CA GLY A 86 15.75 -17.58 -20.37
C GLY A 86 16.35 -16.17 -20.38
N ALA A 87 15.52 -15.12 -20.48
CA ALA A 87 15.97 -13.77 -20.21
C ALA A 87 16.27 -13.59 -18.72
N SER A 88 17.30 -12.82 -18.42
CA SER A 88 17.65 -12.46 -17.05
C SER A 88 17.75 -10.96 -16.87
N PHE A 89 17.55 -10.50 -15.64
CA PHE A 89 17.74 -9.09 -15.28
C PHE A 89 18.63 -8.97 -14.06
N ARG A 90 19.28 -7.80 -13.92
CA ARG A 90 19.93 -7.40 -12.68
C ARG A 90 19.86 -5.89 -12.51
N VAL A 91 19.65 -5.45 -11.27
CA VAL A 91 19.51 -4.03 -10.94
C VAL A 91 20.85 -3.47 -10.47
N TYR A 92 21.17 -2.27 -10.93
CA TYR A 92 22.40 -1.54 -10.63
C TYR A 92 22.08 -0.10 -10.22
N TYR A 93 22.94 0.45 -9.36
CA TYR A 93 22.99 1.89 -9.14
C TYR A 93 23.51 2.60 -10.39
N ALA A 94 23.28 3.92 -10.47
CA ALA A 94 23.86 4.77 -11.52
C ALA A 94 25.40 4.61 -11.67
N ASN A 95 26.10 4.28 -10.58
CA ASN A 95 27.56 4.03 -10.58
C ASN A 95 27.97 2.62 -11.02
N SER A 96 27.04 1.82 -11.58
CA SER A 96 27.24 0.44 -12.04
C SER A 96 27.55 -0.59 -10.96
N THR A 97 27.33 -0.28 -9.67
CA THR A 97 27.38 -1.28 -8.59
C THR A 97 26.08 -2.05 -8.54
N ALA A 98 26.15 -3.39 -8.49
CA ALA A 98 24.96 -4.22 -8.42
C ALA A 98 24.21 -4.06 -7.09
N ILE A 99 22.90 -3.83 -7.17
CA ILE A 99 22.02 -3.67 -6.00
C ILE A 99 21.55 -5.02 -5.48
N CYS A 100 21.30 -5.96 -6.39
CA CYS A 100 20.69 -7.24 -6.06
C CYS A 100 21.36 -8.39 -6.84
N ALA A 101 21.00 -9.62 -6.48
CA ALA A 101 21.32 -10.80 -7.25
C ALA A 101 20.55 -10.83 -8.58
N THR A 102 21.04 -11.60 -9.55
CA THR A 102 20.36 -11.79 -10.84
C THR A 102 18.96 -12.37 -10.62
N ASN A 103 17.98 -11.87 -11.36
CA ASN A 103 16.58 -12.30 -11.34
C ASN A 103 15.82 -12.12 -10.03
N THR A 104 16.38 -11.41 -9.04
CA THR A 104 15.66 -11.12 -7.79
C THR A 104 16.06 -9.80 -7.19
N THR A 105 15.05 -8.98 -6.88
CA THR A 105 15.19 -7.73 -6.14
C THR A 105 15.12 -7.93 -4.63
N SER A 106 14.72 -9.10 -4.14
CA SER A 106 14.55 -9.36 -2.69
C SER A 106 15.83 -9.18 -1.87
N THR A 107 16.98 -9.28 -2.53
CA THR A 107 18.32 -9.14 -1.97
C THR A 107 18.82 -7.70 -1.92
N ALA A 108 18.03 -6.72 -2.40
CA ALA A 108 18.40 -5.31 -2.46
C ALA A 108 18.54 -4.61 -1.09
N GLY A 109 18.23 -5.29 0.02
CA GLY A 109 18.40 -4.74 1.37
C GLY A 109 17.59 -3.46 1.58
N THR A 110 18.29 -2.37 1.89
CA THR A 110 17.74 -1.01 2.10
C THR A 110 18.04 -0.07 0.94
N ALA A 111 18.34 -0.59 -0.26
CA ALA A 111 18.59 0.24 -1.44
C ALA A 111 17.31 0.93 -1.90
N GLU A 112 17.30 2.26 -1.87
CA GLU A 112 16.22 3.09 -2.39
C GLU A 112 16.35 3.26 -3.90
N ILE A 113 15.21 3.35 -4.58
CA ILE A 113 15.13 3.64 -6.00
C ILE A 113 15.50 5.10 -6.22
N SER A 114 16.57 5.33 -6.97
CA SER A 114 17.04 6.68 -7.31
C SER A 114 17.06 6.89 -8.82
N ALA A 115 16.96 8.15 -9.24
CA ALA A 115 17.13 8.51 -10.65
C ALA A 115 18.54 8.11 -11.13
N GLY A 116 18.60 7.46 -12.29
CA GLY A 116 19.83 6.94 -12.89
C GLY A 116 20.14 5.48 -12.54
N ASP A 117 19.46 4.88 -11.55
CA ASP A 117 19.51 3.43 -11.36
C ASP A 117 18.98 2.73 -12.61
N TYR A 118 19.49 1.55 -12.91
CA TYR A 118 19.08 0.84 -14.11
C TYR A 118 18.96 -0.66 -13.91
N ILE A 119 18.07 -1.24 -14.69
CA ILE A 119 17.89 -2.68 -14.83
C ILE A 119 18.57 -3.08 -16.13
N LEU A 120 19.61 -3.90 -16.03
CA LEU A 120 20.25 -4.52 -17.19
C LEU A 120 19.52 -5.81 -17.52
N LEU A 121 19.09 -5.97 -18.76
CA LEU A 121 18.59 -7.22 -19.29
C LEU A 121 19.74 -7.97 -19.97
N SER A 122 19.75 -9.29 -19.84
CA SER A 122 20.80 -10.12 -20.42
C SER A 122 20.30 -11.53 -20.76
N THR A 123 21.18 -12.33 -21.37
CA THR A 123 20.98 -13.76 -21.71
C THR A 123 19.82 -14.07 -22.66
N TYR A 124 19.35 -13.08 -23.42
CA TYR A 124 18.35 -13.25 -24.48
C TYR A 124 18.72 -12.40 -25.68
N THR A 125 18.18 -12.72 -26.86
CA THR A 125 18.30 -11.89 -28.06
C THR A 125 16.92 -11.67 -28.67
N GLY A 126 16.53 -10.42 -28.86
CA GLY A 126 15.23 -9.98 -29.34
C GLY A 126 14.47 -9.12 -28.32
N ASN A 127 13.18 -8.92 -28.59
CA ASN A 127 12.33 -8.08 -27.76
C ASN A 127 11.98 -8.79 -26.44
N VAL A 128 12.41 -8.22 -25.32
CA VAL A 128 12.06 -8.65 -23.95
C VAL A 128 11.23 -7.56 -23.28
N LYS A 129 10.07 -7.95 -22.74
CA LYS A 129 9.20 -7.08 -21.95
C LYS A 129 9.46 -7.31 -20.47
N ALA A 130 9.95 -6.29 -19.79
CA ALA A 130 10.06 -6.25 -18.33
C ALA A 130 8.82 -5.56 -17.72
N THR A 131 8.27 -6.17 -16.69
CA THR A 131 7.09 -5.69 -15.95
C THR A 131 7.49 -5.45 -14.50
N LEU A 132 7.29 -4.23 -14.00
CA LEU A 132 7.58 -3.88 -12.60
C LEU A 132 6.27 -3.79 -11.82
N LYS A 133 6.23 -4.46 -10.67
CA LYS A 133 5.08 -4.49 -9.77
C LYS A 133 5.52 -4.12 -8.35
N TYR A 134 4.82 -3.20 -7.72
CA TYR A 134 5.05 -2.84 -6.33
C TYR A 134 4.34 -3.84 -5.41
N ILE A 135 5.12 -4.56 -4.61
CA ILE A 135 4.64 -5.67 -3.76
C ILE A 135 3.67 -5.18 -2.68
N PRO A 136 3.94 -4.08 -1.93
CA PRO A 136 3.08 -3.66 -0.84
C PRO A 136 1.64 -3.31 -1.23
N THR A 137 1.44 -2.77 -2.44
CA THR A 137 0.10 -2.43 -2.96
C THR A 137 -0.38 -3.35 -4.07
N ASN A 138 0.42 -4.36 -4.43
CA ASN A 138 0.24 -5.25 -5.58
C ASN A 138 -0.09 -4.50 -6.89
N SER A 139 0.39 -3.26 -7.02
CA SER A 139 0.07 -2.39 -8.15
C SER A 139 1.15 -2.45 -9.22
N LEU A 140 0.73 -2.35 -10.48
CA LEU A 140 1.65 -2.27 -11.62
C LEU A 140 2.30 -0.88 -11.65
N LEU A 141 3.64 -0.84 -11.64
CA LEU A 141 4.40 0.41 -11.81
C LEU A 141 4.57 0.74 -13.29
N GLY A 142 4.81 -0.29 -14.11
CA GLY A 142 4.95 -0.11 -15.55
C GLY A 142 5.39 -1.37 -16.27
N SER A 143 5.44 -1.29 -17.59
CA SER A 143 6.03 -2.32 -18.44
C SER A 143 6.78 -1.68 -19.59
N TRP A 144 7.97 -2.21 -19.86
CA TRP A 144 8.87 -1.68 -20.87
C TRP A 144 9.40 -2.81 -21.73
N THR A 145 9.47 -2.59 -23.03
CA THR A 145 10.05 -3.55 -23.97
C THR A 145 11.40 -3.02 -24.43
N VAL A 146 12.44 -3.84 -24.25
CA VAL A 146 13.81 -3.56 -24.72
C VAL A 146 14.17 -4.62 -25.75
N ASN A 147 14.85 -4.21 -26.82
CA ASN A 147 15.49 -5.15 -27.73
C ASN A 147 16.89 -5.44 -27.18
N VAL A 148 17.13 -6.70 -26.81
CA VAL A 148 18.38 -7.23 -26.23
C VAL A 148 19.11 -8.06 -27.28
#